data_AF-A0A8B9PQA6-F1
#
_entry.id   AF-A0A8B9PQA6-F1
#
_cell.length_a   1.000
_cell.length_b   1.000
_cell.length_c   1.000
_cell.angle_alpha   90.00
_cell.angle_beta   90.00
_cell.angle_gamma   90.00
#
_symmetry.space_group_name_H-M   'P 1'
#
loop_
_entity.id
_entity.type
_entity.pdbx_description
1 polymer ?
#
loop_
_entity_poly.entity_id
_entity_poly.type
_entity_poly.pdbx_seq_one_letter_code
_entity_poly.pdbx_strand_id
1 'polypeptide(L)'
;MQKTTTCQVIFNLNCYGNCKVKLPELFQTSRSSALQAPDKRKALEETKAYTTQSLASVAYQINALANNVLQLLDIQASQLRRMESSINHISQTVDIHKEKVARREIGILTTNKNTSRTHKIIAPANMERPVRYIRKPIDYTVLDDVGHGVKVRTPGNLRIPSNTEQEIGLGWTVTDIKAFSAFIDVVGRVVSCTHVQTFQ
;
A
#
# COMPACT_ATOMS: atom_id res chain seq x y z
N MET A 1 -23.31 -29.13 3.01
CA MET A 1 -22.79 -29.62 4.31
C MET A 1 -23.70 -29.32 5.50
N GLN A 2 -24.37 -28.17 5.61
CA GLN A 2 -25.27 -27.91 6.76
C GLN A 2 -26.50 -28.82 6.85
N LYS A 3 -27.09 -29.23 5.73
CA LYS A 3 -28.26 -30.12 5.72
C LYS A 3 -27.97 -31.50 6.34
N THR A 4 -26.72 -31.94 6.32
CA THR A 4 -26.30 -33.24 6.87
C THR A 4 -26.22 -33.20 8.40
N THR A 5 -25.71 -32.10 8.97
CA THR A 5 -25.56 -31.96 10.43
C THR A 5 -26.91 -31.76 11.14
N THR A 6 -27.83 -30.99 10.54
CA THR A 6 -29.18 -30.81 11.12
C THR A 6 -29.97 -32.11 11.14
N CYS A 7 -29.94 -32.91 10.06
CA CYS A 7 -30.56 -34.23 10.04
C CYS A 7 -29.93 -35.18 11.06
N GLN A 8 -28.60 -35.14 11.23
CA GLN A 8 -27.90 -35.95 12.22
C GLN A 8 -28.28 -35.56 13.66
N VAL A 9 -28.39 -34.27 13.96
CA VAL A 9 -28.83 -33.78 15.27
C VAL A 9 -30.26 -34.20 15.56
N ILE A 10 -31.19 -34.03 14.59
CA ILE A 10 -32.59 -34.45 14.73
C ILE A 10 -32.69 -35.96 14.96
N PHE A 11 -31.92 -36.76 14.23
CA PHE A 11 -31.87 -38.21 14.41
C PHE A 11 -31.36 -38.60 15.81
N ASN A 12 -30.29 -37.96 16.30
CA ASN A 12 -29.76 -38.19 17.64
C ASN A 12 -30.73 -37.76 18.75
N LEU A 13 -31.45 -36.64 18.57
CA LEU A 13 -32.51 -36.23 19.51
C LEU A 13 -33.69 -37.21 19.52
N ASN A 14 -34.09 -37.75 18.37
CA ASN A 14 -35.12 -38.78 18.30
C ASN A 14 -34.67 -40.08 18.96
N CYS A 15 -33.42 -40.48 18.82
CA CYS A 15 -32.84 -41.61 19.56
C CYS A 15 -32.85 -41.37 21.08
N TYR A 16 -32.53 -40.14 21.51
CA TYR A 16 -32.60 -39.74 22.92
C TYR A 16 -34.03 -39.79 23.47
N GLY A 17 -35.00 -39.32 22.68
CA GLY A 17 -36.43 -39.40 22.98
C GLY A 17 -36.91 -40.84 23.14
N ASN A 18 -36.52 -41.74 22.22
CA ASN A 18 -36.83 -43.15 22.32
C ASN A 18 -36.24 -43.80 23.58
N CYS A 19 -35.00 -43.48 23.94
CA CYS A 19 -34.38 -44.02 25.15
C CYS A 19 -35.06 -43.51 26.43
N LYS A 20 -35.50 -42.25 26.46
CA LYS A 20 -36.24 -41.67 27.59
C LYS A 20 -37.59 -42.37 27.84
N VAL A 21 -38.26 -42.83 26.77
CA VAL A 21 -39.54 -43.55 26.86
C VAL A 21 -39.34 -45.05 27.14
N LYS A 22 -38.31 -45.67 26.56
CA LYS A 22 -38.02 -47.12 26.72
C LYS A 22 -37.55 -47.49 28.12
N LEU A 23 -36.81 -46.61 28.79
CA LEU A 23 -36.19 -46.89 30.09
C LEU A 23 -37.18 -47.18 31.24
N PRO A 24 -38.25 -46.38 31.44
CA PRO A 24 -39.24 -46.68 32.48
C PRO A 24 -40.07 -47.94 32.18
N GLU A 25 -40.37 -48.20 30.90
CA GLU A 25 -41.09 -49.39 30.46
C GLU A 25 -40.24 -50.65 30.74
N LEU A 26 -38.95 -50.63 30.37
CA LEU A 26 -38.01 -51.72 30.65
C LEU A 26 -37.79 -51.96 32.15
N PHE A 27 -37.79 -50.90 32.97
CA PHE A 27 -37.68 -51.01 34.42
C PHE A 27 -38.93 -51.65 35.05
N GLN A 28 -40.12 -51.38 34.51
CA GLN A 28 -41.35 -52.03 34.94
C GLN A 28 -41.36 -53.52 34.56
N THR A 29 -40.89 -53.86 33.36
CA THR A 29 -40.80 -55.25 32.91
C THR A 29 -39.78 -56.05 33.73
N SER A 30 -38.59 -55.50 34.00
CA SER A 30 -37.57 -56.18 34.83
C SER A 30 -38.00 -56.33 36.30
N ARG A 31 -38.73 -55.35 36.83
CA ARG A 31 -39.34 -55.44 38.16
C ARG A 31 -40.41 -56.53 38.23
N SER A 32 -41.24 -56.65 37.20
CA SER A 32 -42.30 -57.67 37.14
C SER A 32 -41.73 -59.09 37.03
N SER A 33 -40.67 -59.28 36.25
CA SER A 33 -39.98 -60.57 36.15
C SER A 33 -39.21 -60.91 37.43
N ALA A 34 -38.61 -59.93 38.12
CA ALA A 34 -37.98 -60.16 39.43
C ALA A 34 -38.97 -60.59 40.53
N LEU A 35 -40.24 -60.17 40.45
CA LEU A 35 -41.29 -60.54 41.40
C LEU A 35 -41.94 -61.90 41.08
N GLN A 36 -42.06 -62.25 39.80
CA GLN A 36 -42.73 -63.49 39.35
C GLN A 36 -41.76 -64.66 39.08
N ALA A 37 -40.45 -64.42 39.03
CA ALA A 37 -39.48 -65.47 38.72
C ALA A 37 -39.27 -66.47 39.88
N PRO A 38 -39.22 -67.78 39.60
CA PRO A 38 -38.89 -68.80 40.59
C PRO A 38 -37.43 -68.67 41.08
N ASP A 39 -36.51 -68.26 40.18
CA ASP A 39 -35.08 -68.08 40.46
C ASP A 39 -34.69 -66.60 40.56
N LYS A 40 -34.82 -66.03 41.77
CA LYS A 40 -34.53 -64.61 42.04
C LYS A 40 -33.10 -64.18 41.69
N ARG A 41 -32.11 -65.08 41.78
CA ARG A 41 -30.71 -64.77 41.47
C ARG A 41 -30.49 -64.50 39.99
N LYS A 42 -31.13 -65.26 39.11
CA LYS A 42 -31.01 -65.09 37.66
C LYS A 42 -31.68 -63.79 37.20
N ALA A 43 -32.89 -63.50 37.70
CA ALA A 43 -33.59 -62.25 37.41
C ALA A 43 -32.81 -61.01 37.88
N LEU A 44 -32.09 -61.10 39.00
CA LEU A 44 -31.25 -60.02 39.50
C LEU A 44 -30.03 -59.78 38.59
N GLU A 45 -29.36 -60.81 38.12
CA GLU A 45 -28.22 -60.68 37.18
C GLU A 45 -28.66 -60.07 35.85
N GLU A 46 -29.80 -60.50 35.30
CA GLU A 46 -30.39 -59.88 34.12
C GLU A 46 -30.68 -58.38 34.36
N THR A 47 -31.24 -58.02 35.52
CA THR A 47 -31.50 -56.61 35.87
C THR A 47 -30.22 -55.79 35.99
N LYS A 48 -29.14 -56.35 36.56
CA LYS A 48 -27.84 -55.67 36.62
C LYS A 48 -27.26 -55.42 35.24
N ALA A 49 -27.29 -56.44 34.37
CA ALA A 49 -26.81 -56.33 32.99
C ALA A 49 -27.61 -55.28 32.20
N TYR A 50 -28.94 -55.23 32.38
CA TYR A 50 -29.75 -54.18 31.76
C TYR A 50 -29.45 -52.79 32.32
N THR A 51 -29.19 -52.66 33.62
CA THR A 51 -28.87 -51.37 34.25
C THR A 51 -27.54 -50.82 33.72
N THR A 52 -26.51 -51.67 33.59
CA THR A 52 -25.21 -51.26 33.04
C THR A 52 -25.30 -50.93 31.55
N GLN A 53 -26.03 -51.73 30.76
CA GLN A 53 -26.28 -51.46 29.35
C GLN A 53 -27.05 -50.15 29.14
N SER A 54 -28.06 -49.90 29.96
CA SER A 54 -28.87 -48.68 29.92
C SER A 54 -28.04 -47.45 30.22
N LEU A 55 -27.21 -47.51 31.27
CA LEU A 55 -26.32 -46.42 31.64
C LEU A 55 -25.30 -46.12 30.52
N ALA A 56 -24.68 -47.15 29.97
CA ALA A 56 -23.72 -47.02 28.86
C ALA A 56 -24.38 -46.40 27.61
N SER A 57 -25.61 -46.84 27.28
CA SER A 57 -26.36 -46.31 26.15
C SER A 57 -26.71 -44.83 26.32
N VAL A 58 -27.18 -44.42 27.50
CA VAL A 58 -27.49 -43.01 27.79
C VAL A 58 -26.23 -42.15 27.76
N ALA A 59 -25.13 -42.62 28.36
CA ALA A 59 -23.87 -41.89 28.35
C ALA A 59 -23.32 -41.68 26.93
N TYR A 60 -23.36 -42.72 26.08
CA TYR A 60 -22.96 -42.61 24.68
C TYR A 60 -23.82 -41.59 23.92
N GLN A 61 -25.14 -41.61 24.12
CA GLN A 61 -26.04 -40.67 23.47
C GLN A 61 -25.82 -39.22 23.91
N ILE A 62 -25.57 -38.98 25.20
CA ILE A 62 -25.22 -37.65 25.71
C ILE A 62 -23.92 -37.16 25.04
N ASN A 63 -22.89 -38.01 25.02
CA ASN A 63 -21.60 -37.65 24.42
C ASN A 63 -21.73 -37.38 22.92
N ALA A 64 -22.46 -38.22 22.18
CA ALA A 64 -22.70 -38.05 20.75
C ALA A 64 -23.46 -36.74 20.47
N LEU A 65 -24.54 -36.48 21.22
CA LEU A 65 -25.31 -35.25 21.07
C LEU A 65 -24.49 -34.01 21.39
N ALA A 66 -23.72 -34.02 22.48
CA ALA A 66 -22.88 -32.90 22.88
C ALA A 66 -21.85 -32.55 21.78
N ASN A 67 -21.15 -33.55 21.25
CA ASN A 67 -20.19 -33.34 20.18
C ASN A 67 -20.85 -32.79 18.90
N ASN A 68 -22.03 -33.30 18.53
CA ASN A 68 -22.76 -32.81 17.37
C ASN A 68 -23.23 -31.35 17.55
N VAL A 69 -23.68 -30.97 18.74
CA VAL A 69 -24.10 -29.60 19.06
C VAL A 69 -22.90 -28.66 19.03
N LEU A 70 -21.76 -29.04 19.64
CA LEU A 70 -20.54 -28.25 19.59
C LEU A 70 -20.08 -28.01 18.15
N GLN A 71 -20.05 -29.05 17.31
CA GLN A 71 -19.70 -28.92 15.89
C GLN A 71 -20.67 -28.01 15.14
N LEU A 72 -21.97 -28.10 15.42
CA LEU A 72 -22.96 -27.22 14.81
C LEU A 72 -22.70 -25.75 15.16
N LEU A 73 -22.42 -25.47 16.44
CA LEU A 73 -22.11 -24.12 16.91
C LEU A 73 -20.83 -23.58 16.26
N ASP A 74 -19.77 -24.38 16.16
CA ASP A 74 -18.53 -24.00 15.47
C ASP A 74 -18.77 -23.68 13.99
N ILE A 75 -19.56 -24.51 13.31
CA ILE A 75 -19.92 -24.27 11.90
C ILE A 75 -20.68 -22.95 11.78
N GLN A 76 -21.69 -22.70 12.62
CA GLN A 76 -22.46 -21.46 12.60
C GLN A 76 -21.61 -20.23 12.92
N ALA A 77 -20.75 -20.30 13.93
CA ALA A 77 -19.82 -19.23 14.26
C ALA A 77 -18.88 -18.90 13.10
N SER A 78 -18.34 -19.93 12.44
CA SER A 78 -17.48 -19.74 11.25
C SER A 78 -18.24 -19.11 10.07
N GLN A 79 -19.51 -19.48 9.90
CA GLN A 79 -20.36 -18.90 8.85
C GLN A 79 -20.65 -17.43 9.12
N LEU A 80 -20.99 -17.07 10.35
CA LEU A 80 -21.22 -15.68 10.73
C LEU A 80 -19.98 -14.82 10.51
N ARG A 81 -18.79 -15.30 10.89
CA ARG A 81 -17.52 -14.59 10.62
C ARG A 81 -17.27 -14.38 9.12
N ARG A 82 -17.57 -15.38 8.27
CA ARG A 82 -17.46 -15.23 6.80
C ARG A 82 -18.49 -14.24 6.26
N MET A 83 -19.73 -14.30 6.75
CA MET A 83 -20.79 -13.37 6.36
C MET A 83 -20.46 -11.92 6.76
N GLU A 84 -19.95 -11.72 7.98
CA GLU A 84 -19.50 -10.41 8.47
C GLU A 84 -18.41 -9.83 7.57
N SER A 85 -17.40 -10.62 7.22
CA SER A 85 -16.35 -10.19 6.27
C SER A 85 -16.94 -9.79 4.92
N SER A 86 -17.87 -10.59 4.37
CA SER A 86 -18.56 -10.26 3.12
C SER A 86 -19.34 -8.94 3.24
N ILE A 87 -20.01 -8.70 4.36
CA ILE A 87 -20.75 -7.46 4.62
C ILE A 87 -19.79 -6.28 4.71
N ASN A 88 -18.64 -6.44 5.36
CA ASN A 88 -17.62 -5.39 5.45
C ASN A 88 -17.10 -4.98 4.07
N HIS A 89 -16.83 -5.95 3.18
CA HIS A 89 -16.46 -5.66 1.79
C HIS A 89 -17.56 -4.94 1.01
N ILE A 90 -18.83 -5.30 1.22
CA ILE A 90 -19.97 -4.60 0.64
C ILE A 90 -20.05 -3.17 1.17
N SER A 91 -19.91 -2.97 2.47
CA SER A 91 -19.92 -1.63 3.11
C SER A 91 -18.84 -0.75 2.49
N GLN A 92 -17.60 -1.23 2.41
CA GLN A 92 -16.50 -0.49 1.77
C GLN A 92 -16.82 -0.14 0.31
N THR A 93 -17.42 -1.06 -0.44
CA THR A 93 -17.80 -0.82 -1.84
C THR A 93 -18.85 0.27 -1.94
N VAL A 94 -19.84 0.29 -1.03
CA VAL A 94 -20.87 1.33 -0.95
C VAL A 94 -20.26 2.66 -0.54
N ASP A 95 -19.38 2.70 0.47
CA ASP A 95 -18.72 3.93 0.92
C ASP A 95 -17.88 4.56 -0.20
N ILE A 96 -17.08 3.73 -0.90
CA ILE A 96 -16.33 4.14 -2.08
C ILE A 96 -17.28 4.66 -3.17
N HIS A 97 -18.41 3.99 -3.40
CA HIS A 97 -19.39 4.41 -4.39
C HIS A 97 -20.01 5.77 -4.03
N LYS A 98 -20.41 5.97 -2.76
CA LYS A 98 -20.98 7.21 -2.26
C LYS A 98 -19.99 8.37 -2.40
N GLU A 99 -18.74 8.17 -2.00
CA GLU A 99 -17.67 9.15 -2.18
C GLU A 99 -17.42 9.45 -3.66
N LYS A 100 -17.38 8.43 -4.53
CA LYS A 100 -17.21 8.62 -5.98
C LYS A 100 -18.36 9.42 -6.60
N VAL A 101 -19.61 9.18 -6.19
CA VAL A 101 -20.78 9.95 -6.64
C VAL A 101 -20.65 11.40 -6.19
N ALA A 102 -20.35 11.65 -4.91
CA ALA A 102 -20.15 13.00 -4.38
C ALA A 102 -19.02 13.75 -5.10
N ARG A 103 -17.86 13.09 -5.33
CA ARG A 103 -16.75 13.69 -6.09
C ARG A 103 -17.11 13.96 -7.54
N ARG A 104 -17.95 13.13 -8.17
CA ARG A 104 -18.45 13.38 -9.52
C ARG A 104 -19.33 14.63 -9.54
N GLU A 105 -20.24 14.78 -8.58
CA GLU A 105 -21.11 15.95 -8.46
C GLU A 105 -20.31 17.24 -8.29
N ILE A 106 -19.34 17.26 -7.36
CA ILE A 106 -18.45 18.41 -7.20
C ILE A 106 -17.54 18.59 -8.42
N GLY A 107 -17.08 17.50 -9.03
CA GLY A 107 -16.20 17.51 -10.20
C GLY A 107 -16.76 18.29 -11.39
N ILE A 108 -18.09 18.24 -11.61
CA ILE A 108 -18.79 19.03 -12.65
C ILE A 108 -18.58 20.54 -12.43
N LEU A 109 -18.47 20.98 -11.18
CA LEU A 109 -18.31 22.38 -10.80
C LEU A 109 -16.84 22.82 -10.72
N THR A 110 -15.90 21.91 -10.99
CA THR A 110 -14.46 22.20 -10.95
C THR A 110 -13.84 22.29 -12.33
N THR A 111 -12.74 23.02 -12.42
CA THR A 111 -11.85 23.04 -13.58
C THR A 111 -10.40 23.02 -13.09
N ASN A 112 -9.49 22.53 -13.91
CA ASN A 112 -8.08 22.42 -13.53
C ASN A 112 -7.48 23.81 -13.31
N LYS A 113 -6.83 24.01 -12.15
CA LYS A 113 -6.04 25.21 -11.90
C LYS A 113 -4.61 24.96 -12.37
N ASN A 114 -4.23 25.59 -13.48
CA ASN A 114 -2.87 25.53 -14.01
C ASN A 114 -1.93 26.38 -13.14
N THR A 115 -1.50 25.82 -12.01
CA THR A 115 -0.50 26.42 -11.13
C THR A 115 0.89 25.95 -11.56
N SER A 116 1.58 26.76 -12.35
CA SER A 116 3.00 26.51 -12.65
C SER A 116 3.85 27.01 -11.49
N ARG A 117 4.84 26.21 -11.09
CA ARG A 117 5.82 26.61 -10.07
C ARG A 117 7.02 27.22 -10.77
N THR A 118 7.16 28.54 -10.71
CA THR A 118 8.31 29.26 -11.25
C THR A 118 9.31 29.62 -10.14
N HIS A 119 10.59 29.71 -10.51
CA HIS A 119 11.61 30.24 -9.61
C HIS A 119 11.46 31.75 -9.47
N LYS A 120 11.67 32.28 -8.25
CA LYS A 120 11.53 33.72 -7.96
C LYS A 120 12.48 34.61 -8.77
N ILE A 121 13.62 34.06 -9.19
CA ILE A 121 14.60 34.73 -10.02
C ILE A 121 14.92 33.79 -11.19
N ILE A 122 14.72 34.28 -12.40
CA ILE A 122 15.08 33.60 -13.64
C ILE A 122 16.10 34.51 -14.31
N ALA A 123 17.37 34.13 -14.28
CA ALA A 123 18.42 34.89 -14.94
C ALA A 123 18.25 34.77 -16.47
N PRO A 124 18.40 35.88 -17.23
CA PRO A 124 18.40 35.84 -18.70
C PRO A 124 19.47 34.88 -19.23
N ALA A 125 19.18 34.19 -20.34
CA ALA A 125 20.09 33.20 -20.93
C ALA A 125 21.44 33.79 -21.40
N ASN A 126 21.47 35.08 -21.74
CA ASN A 126 22.69 35.80 -22.07
C ASN A 126 23.04 36.76 -20.93
N MET A 127 24.01 36.39 -20.11
CA MET A 127 24.58 37.28 -19.10
C MET A 127 25.46 38.32 -19.81
N GLU A 128 25.13 39.61 -19.64
CA GLU A 128 25.92 40.70 -20.20
C GLU A 128 27.38 40.59 -19.72
N ARG A 129 28.32 40.65 -20.67
CA ARG A 129 29.75 40.48 -20.36
C ARG A 129 30.26 41.75 -19.67
N PRO A 130 30.92 41.65 -18.49
CA PRO A 130 31.50 42.81 -17.83
C PRO A 130 32.48 43.54 -18.76
N VAL A 131 32.23 44.82 -19.04
CA VAL A 131 33.09 45.65 -19.90
C VAL A 131 34.19 46.27 -19.04
N ARG A 132 35.46 46.08 -19.44
CA ARG A 132 36.61 46.68 -18.76
C ARG A 132 36.66 48.19 -19.03
N TYR A 133 36.87 48.99 -17.98
CA TYR A 133 37.09 50.42 -18.12
C TYR A 133 38.37 50.72 -18.91
N ILE A 134 38.27 51.63 -19.87
CA ILE A 134 39.40 52.14 -20.68
C ILE A 134 39.31 53.67 -20.66
N ARG A 135 40.38 54.34 -20.23
CA ARG A 135 40.46 55.80 -20.30
C ARG A 135 40.54 56.24 -21.76
N LYS A 136 39.55 57.00 -22.20
CA LYS A 136 39.55 57.69 -23.50
C LYS A 136 39.59 59.20 -23.23
N PRO A 137 40.44 59.99 -23.92
CA PRO A 137 40.43 61.44 -23.80
C PRO A 137 39.08 62.00 -24.30
N ILE A 138 38.76 63.24 -23.90
CA ILE A 138 37.55 63.91 -24.35
C ILE A 138 37.65 64.11 -25.86
N ASP A 139 36.78 63.43 -26.60
CA ASP A 139 36.67 63.55 -28.04
C ASP A 139 35.49 64.46 -28.37
N TYR A 140 35.80 65.67 -28.84
CA TYR A 140 34.82 66.68 -29.20
C TYR A 140 34.13 66.41 -30.55
N THR A 141 34.50 65.33 -31.26
CA THR A 141 34.02 65.02 -32.62
C THR A 141 33.01 63.87 -32.68
N VAL A 142 32.78 63.15 -31.57
CA VAL A 142 31.90 61.96 -31.52
C VAL A 142 30.45 62.24 -31.93
N LEU A 143 30.02 63.51 -31.80
CA LEU A 143 28.67 63.95 -32.13
C LEU A 143 28.61 64.80 -33.41
N ASP A 144 29.73 65.03 -34.11
CA ASP A 144 29.75 65.88 -35.32
C ASP A 144 28.94 65.27 -36.47
N ASP A 145 28.77 63.96 -36.48
CA ASP A 145 27.97 63.25 -37.49
C ASP A 145 26.49 63.06 -37.05
N VAL A 146 26.12 63.54 -35.86
CA VAL A 146 24.74 63.53 -35.35
C VAL A 146 24.11 64.92 -35.55
N GLY A 147 23.26 65.08 -36.57
CA GLY A 147 22.56 66.33 -36.87
C GLY A 147 23.33 67.25 -37.84
N HIS A 148 23.42 68.55 -37.55
CA HIS A 148 24.16 69.54 -38.35
C HIS A 148 25.45 69.95 -37.61
N GLY A 149 26.38 69.01 -37.44
CA GLY A 149 27.61 69.23 -36.69
C GLY A 149 28.55 70.26 -37.34
N VAL A 150 29.22 71.05 -36.50
CA VAL A 150 30.20 72.07 -36.92
C VAL A 150 31.60 71.55 -36.60
N LYS A 151 32.32 71.09 -37.62
CA LYS A 151 33.68 70.56 -37.47
C LYS A 151 34.66 71.69 -37.18
N VAL A 152 35.27 71.69 -36.00
CA VAL A 152 36.30 72.67 -35.61
C VAL A 152 37.58 72.42 -36.42
N ARG A 153 37.90 73.30 -37.37
CA ARG A 153 39.17 73.28 -38.10
C ARG A 153 40.27 73.88 -37.22
N THR A 154 40.98 73.05 -36.46
CA THR A 154 42.18 73.49 -35.72
C THR A 154 43.39 73.51 -36.66
N PRO A 155 44.14 74.64 -36.80
CA PRO A 155 45.43 74.64 -37.47
C PRO A 155 46.48 74.09 -36.49
N GLY A 156 46.96 72.87 -36.70
CA GLY A 156 48.01 72.28 -35.86
C GLY A 156 47.76 70.83 -35.52
N ASN A 157 47.84 69.98 -36.55
CA ASN A 157 47.99 68.54 -36.42
C ASN A 157 49.36 68.23 -35.78
N LEU A 158 49.46 68.29 -34.45
CA LEU A 158 50.50 67.55 -33.73
C LEU A 158 50.03 66.10 -33.62
N ARG A 159 50.25 65.36 -34.71
CA ARG A 159 50.45 63.91 -34.66
C ARG A 159 51.61 63.66 -33.70
N ILE A 160 51.30 63.27 -32.48
CA ILE A 160 52.26 62.55 -31.66
C ILE A 160 52.36 61.15 -32.29
N PRO A 161 53.52 60.73 -32.80
CA PRO A 161 53.69 59.37 -33.29
C PRO A 161 53.55 58.43 -32.09
N SER A 162 52.71 57.41 -32.24
CA SER A 162 52.71 56.24 -31.38
C SER A 162 54.10 55.62 -31.43
N ASN A 163 54.88 55.76 -30.36
CA ASN A 163 56.06 54.92 -30.17
C ASN A 163 55.60 53.47 -30.14
N THR A 164 56.05 52.73 -31.14
CA THR A 164 56.35 51.31 -31.02
C THR A 164 57.33 51.13 -29.88
N GLU A 165 56.85 50.64 -28.75
CA GLU A 165 57.68 49.87 -27.83
C GLU A 165 57.10 48.45 -27.73
N GLN A 166 57.91 47.52 -28.23
CA GLN A 166 57.84 46.10 -27.97
C GLN A 166 58.04 45.88 -26.48
N GLU A 167 57.10 45.19 -25.82
CA GLU A 167 57.41 44.45 -24.59
C GLU A 167 57.30 42.94 -24.87
N ILE A 168 58.48 42.36 -25.07
CA ILE A 168 58.98 41.14 -24.44
C ILE A 168 58.00 40.43 -23.48
N GLY A 169 57.61 39.21 -23.88
CA GLY A 169 57.82 38.00 -23.07
C GLY A 169 57.06 37.82 -21.75
N LEU A 170 56.32 36.69 -21.73
CA LEU A 170 55.97 35.83 -20.59
C LEU A 170 54.64 36.13 -19.87
N GLY A 171 53.65 35.27 -20.11
CA GLY A 171 52.41 35.23 -19.33
C GLY A 171 51.35 34.32 -19.93
N TRP A 172 51.50 33.02 -19.72
CA TRP A 172 50.57 31.95 -20.08
C TRP A 172 49.12 32.30 -19.70
N THR A 173 48.18 32.05 -20.61
CA THR A 173 46.75 32.27 -20.39
C THR A 173 46.15 31.16 -19.53
N VAL A 174 45.28 31.53 -18.57
CA VAL A 174 44.44 30.62 -17.76
C VAL A 174 43.28 30.02 -18.59
N THR A 175 43.48 29.87 -19.90
CA THR A 175 42.57 29.17 -20.81
C THR A 175 43.04 27.77 -21.17
N ASP A 176 44.25 27.35 -20.77
CA ASP A 176 44.73 25.97 -20.94
C ASP A 176 44.47 25.06 -19.71
N ILE A 177 43.94 25.60 -18.60
CA ILE A 177 43.67 24.80 -17.37
C ILE A 177 42.29 24.11 -17.41
N LYS A 178 41.36 24.53 -18.29
CA LYS A 178 40.09 23.81 -18.49
C LYS A 178 40.18 22.67 -19.52
N ALA A 179 41.20 22.66 -20.37
CA ALA A 179 41.45 21.56 -21.30
C ALA A 179 42.04 20.32 -20.58
N PHE A 180 42.65 20.48 -19.41
CA PHE A 180 43.25 19.38 -18.64
C PHE A 180 42.33 18.76 -17.57
N SER A 181 41.19 19.38 -17.22
CA SER A 181 40.19 18.77 -16.33
C SER A 181 39.10 17.99 -17.06
N ALA A 182 38.90 18.23 -18.37
CA ALA A 182 37.95 17.49 -19.19
C ALA A 182 38.47 16.13 -19.70
N PHE A 183 39.78 15.87 -19.56
CA PHE A 183 40.42 14.63 -20.04
C PHE A 183 40.57 13.55 -18.95
N ILE A 184 40.40 13.88 -17.66
CA ILE A 184 40.45 12.89 -16.56
C ILE A 184 39.05 12.39 -16.12
N ASP A 185 37.95 13.05 -16.52
CA ASP A 185 36.58 12.55 -16.22
C ASP A 185 36.02 11.60 -17.29
N VAL A 186 36.63 11.52 -18.48
CA VAL A 186 36.20 10.62 -19.57
C VAL A 186 36.76 9.20 -19.41
N VAL A 187 37.79 8.99 -18.58
CA VAL A 187 38.37 7.67 -18.29
C VAL A 187 37.93 7.12 -16.90
N GLY A 188 37.21 7.91 -16.09
CA GLY A 188 36.82 7.54 -14.72
C GLY A 188 35.40 6.99 -14.50
N ARG A 189 34.55 6.89 -15.54
CA ARG A 189 33.13 6.52 -15.40
C ARG A 189 32.69 5.25 -16.14
N VAL A 190 33.62 4.31 -16.34
CA VAL A 190 33.34 2.94 -16.85
C VAL A 190 33.29 1.88 -15.74
N VAL A 191 33.55 2.22 -14.47
CA VAL A 191 33.42 1.25 -13.37
C VAL A 191 32.71 1.89 -12.18
N SER A 192 31.38 1.91 -12.20
CA SER A 192 30.55 1.65 -11.01
C SER A 192 29.06 1.73 -11.35
N CYS A 193 28.36 0.67 -10.93
CA CYS A 193 26.92 0.56 -10.79
C CYS A 193 26.12 0.30 -12.07
N THR A 194 26.40 -0.85 -12.71
CA THR A 194 25.28 -1.75 -13.03
C THR A 194 24.63 -2.17 -11.72
N HIS A 195 23.35 -1.87 -11.66
CA HIS A 195 22.41 -2.16 -10.61
C HIS A 195 22.33 -3.67 -10.37
N VAL A 196 22.57 -4.07 -9.12
CA VAL A 196 21.96 -5.24 -8.51
C VAL A 196 20.44 -5.07 -8.63
N GLN A 197 19.83 -5.85 -9.52
CA GLN A 197 18.43 -6.26 -9.42
C GLN A 197 18.42 -7.76 -9.14
N THR A 198 18.21 -8.09 -7.88
CA THR A 198 17.63 -9.36 -7.44
C THR A 198 16.17 -9.41 -7.85
N PHE A 199 15.73 -10.47 -8.54
CA PHE A 199 14.62 -11.37 -8.16
C PHE A 199 14.21 -12.25 -9.36
N GLN A 200 14.13 -13.56 -9.09
CA GLN A 200 13.41 -14.64 -9.80
C GLN A 200 13.45 -14.72 -11.33
#